data_AF-X7EH64-F1
#
_entry.id   AF-X7EH64-F1
#
_cell.length_a   1.000
_cell.length_b   1.000
_cell.length_c   1.000
_cell.angle_alpha   90.00
_cell.angle_beta   90.00
_cell.angle_gamma   90.00
#
_symmetry.space_group_name_H-M   'P 1'
#
loop_
_entity.id
_entity.type
_entity.pdbx_description
1 polymer ?
#
loop_
_entity_poly.entity_id
_entity_poly.type
_entity_poly.pdbx_seq_one_letter_code
_entity_poly.pdbx_strand_id
1 'polypeptide(L)' 'MIVLLSALAGALLGGLSARRHKGNTADMAQYAAGYAILFALIGLIATIVLEKALV' A
#
# COMPACT_ATOMS: atom_id res chain seq x y z
N MET A 1 12.06 3.96 6.30
CA MET A 1 11.65 2.55 6.05
C MET A 1 10.71 2.52 4.84
N ILE A 2 11.21 2.14 3.67
CA ILE A 2 10.49 2.23 2.39
C ILE A 2 9.16 1.46 2.45
N VAL A 3 9.18 0.23 2.98
CA VAL A 3 8.00 -0.65 3.12
C VAL A 3 6.81 0.04 3.81
N LEU A 4 7.04 0.71 4.95
CA LEU A 4 5.97 1.34 5.72
C LEU A 4 5.39 2.56 5.00
N LEU A 5 6.23 3.36 4.32
CA LEU A 5 5.78 4.50 3.53
C LEU A 5 4.95 4.04 2.33
N SER A 6 5.38 2.99 1.64
CA SER A 6 4.62 2.37 0.56
C SER A 6 3.28 1.84 1.08
N ALA A 7 3.26 1.10 2.18
CA ALA A 7 2.04 0.57 2.77
C ALA A 7 1.01 1.67 3.12
N LEU A 8 1.46 2.76 3.73
CA LEU A 8 0.60 3.91 4.04
C LEU A 8 0.04 4.58 2.78
N ALA A 9 0.88 4.77 1.75
CA ALA A 9 0.42 5.30 0.47
C ALA A 9 -0.63 4.37 -0.18
N GLY A 10 -0.40 3.06 -0.14
CA GLY A 10 -1.36 2.05 -0.57
C GLY A 10 -2.67 2.17 0.21
N ALA A 11 -2.62 2.19 1.54
CA ALA A 11 -3.81 2.28 2.39
C ALA A 11 -4.68 3.51 2.05
N LEU A 12 -4.04 4.68 1.89
CA LEU A 12 -4.72 5.91 1.51
C LEU A 12 -5.37 5.79 0.12
N LEU A 13 -4.64 5.28 -0.87
CA LEU A 13 -5.17 5.08 -2.23
C LEU A 13 -6.32 4.08 -2.26
N GLY A 14 -6.21 2.96 -1.52
CA GLY A 14 -7.26 1.96 -1.41
C GLY A 14 -8.53 2.52 -0.77
N GLY A 15 -8.40 3.14 0.40
CA GLY A 15 -9.53 3.76 1.09
C GLY A 15 -10.20 4.88 0.28
N LEU A 16 -9.41 5.70 -0.43
CA LEU A 16 -9.93 6.72 -1.35
C LEU A 16 -10.63 6.10 -2.57
N SER A 17 -10.11 4.98 -3.09
CA SER A 17 -10.75 4.25 -4.19
C SER A 17 -12.12 3.72 -3.76
N ALA A 18 -12.23 3.06 -2.62
CA ALA A 18 -13.52 2.60 -2.08
C ALA A 18 -14.50 3.77 -1.86
N ARG A 19 -14.01 4.90 -1.32
CA ARG A 19 -14.84 6.11 -1.15
C ARG A 19 -15.38 6.64 -2.47
N ARG A 20 -14.57 6.64 -3.54
CA ARG A 20 -15.02 7.06 -4.89
C ARG A 20 -16.12 6.15 -5.45
N HIS A 21 -16.09 4.87 -5.10
CA HIS A 21 -17.12 3.89 -5.47
C HIS A 21 -18.30 3.84 -4.49
N LYS A 22 -18.41 4.82 -3.57
CA LYS A 22 -19.47 4.90 -2.54
C LYS A 22 -19.53 3.66 -1.61
N GLY A 23 -18.40 2.99 -1.40
CA GLY A 23 -18.29 1.89 -0.45
C GLY A 23 -18.56 2.35 1.00
N ASN A 24 -19.08 1.44 1.82
CA ASN A 24 -19.29 1.69 3.24
C ASN A 24 -17.95 1.69 4.03
N THR A 25 -17.99 1.88 5.34
CA THR A 25 -16.78 1.92 6.18
C THR A 25 -15.99 0.61 6.15
N ALA A 26 -16.66 -0.53 6.07
CA ALA A 26 -16.02 -1.84 5.96
C ALA A 26 -15.34 -2.01 4.59
N ASP A 27 -15.98 -1.58 3.50
CA ASP A 27 -15.40 -1.59 2.16
C ASP A 27 -14.15 -0.72 2.09
N MET A 28 -14.20 0.48 2.69
CA MET A 28 -13.06 1.38 2.80
C MET A 28 -11.90 0.73 3.56
N ALA A 29 -12.18 0.06 4.68
CA ALA A 29 -11.15 -0.65 5.46
C ALA A 29 -10.54 -1.83 4.68
N GLN A 30 -11.37 -2.60 3.97
CA GLN A 30 -10.92 -3.75 3.18
C GLN A 30 -10.06 -3.31 2.00
N TYR A 31 -10.46 -2.26 1.27
CA TYR A 31 -9.65 -1.71 0.18
C TYR A 31 -8.35 -1.10 0.70
N ALA A 32 -8.39 -0.34 1.80
CA ALA A 32 -7.20 0.20 2.43
C ALA A 32 -6.23 -0.92 2.82
N ALA A 33 -6.71 -1.98 3.49
CA ALA A 33 -5.87 -3.12 3.87
C ALA A 33 -5.27 -3.83 2.65
N GLY A 34 -6.08 -4.12 1.61
CA GLY A 34 -5.61 -4.78 0.41
C GLY A 34 -4.55 -3.97 -0.34
N TYR A 35 -4.77 -2.66 -0.52
CA TYR A 35 -3.77 -1.80 -1.16
C TYR A 35 -2.53 -1.60 -0.29
N ALA A 36 -2.67 -1.53 1.03
CA ALA A 36 -1.54 -1.44 1.94
C ALA A 36 -0.62 -2.64 1.79
N ILE A 37 -1.17 -3.86 1.74
CA ILE A 37 -0.42 -5.09 1.52
C ILE A 37 0.29 -5.05 0.16
N LEU A 38 -0.44 -4.72 -0.92
CA LEU A 38 0.13 -4.63 -2.26
C LEU A 38 1.33 -3.67 -2.31
N PHE A 39 1.16 -2.46 -1.79
CA PHE A 39 2.24 -1.47 -1.79
C PHE A 39 3.37 -1.83 -0.83
N ALA A 40 3.09 -2.47 0.31
CA ALA A 40 4.12 -2.98 1.20
C ALA A 40 5.01 -4.00 0.49
N LEU A 41 4.42 -4.91 -0.29
CA LEU A 41 5.15 -5.89 -1.09
C LEU A 41 6.02 -5.22 -2.16
N ILE A 42 5.48 -4.21 -2.87
CA ILE A 42 6.25 -3.41 -3.83
C ILE A 42 7.42 -2.71 -3.13
N GLY A 43 7.18 -2.07 -1.99
CA GLY A 43 8.20 -1.40 -1.19
C GLY A 43 9.27 -2.35 -0.66
N LEU A 44 8.89 -3.58 -0.29
CA LEU A 44 9.82 -4.63 0.13
C LEU A 44 10.76 -5.03 -1.01
N ILE A 45 10.19 -5.32 -2.18
CA ILE A 45 10.97 -5.66 -3.37
C ILE A 45 11.90 -4.50 -3.74
N ALA A 46 11.40 -3.27 -3.75
CA ALA A 46 12.21 -2.08 -4.03
C ALA A 46 13.36 -1.93 -3.01
N THR A 47 13.10 -2.20 -1.73
CA THR A 47 14.14 -2.16 -0.69
C THR A 47 15.24 -3.19 -0.99
N ILE A 48 14.85 -4.44 -1.27
CA ILE A 48 15.81 -5.51 -1.58
C ILE A 48 16.63 -5.16 -2.84
N VAL A 49 15.98 -4.69 -3.91
CA VAL A 49 16.67 -4.33 -5.15
C VAL A 49 17.66 -3.20 -4.91
N LEU A 50 17.25 -2.12 -4.22
CA LEU A 50 18.15 -1.02 -3.89
C LEU A 50 19.35 -1.50 -3.06
N GLU A 51 19.10 -2.33 -2.06
CA GLU A 51 20.15 -2.84 -1.19
C GLU A 51 21.09 -3.82 -1.88
N LYS A 52 20.62 -4.59 -2.88
CA LYS A 52 21.44 -5.52 -3.66
C LYS A 52 22.08 -4.92 -4.91
N ALA A 53 21.64 -3.74 -5.35
CA ALA A 53 22.23 -3.03 -6.47
C ALA A 53 23.26 -1.98 -6.04
N LEU A 54 23.14 -1.45 -4.82
CA LEU A 54 24.03 -0.42 -4.26
C LEU A 54 25.18 -0.99 -3.42
N VAL A 55 25.17 -2.29 -3.13
CA VAL A 55 26.17 -3.05 -2.35
C VAL A 55 26.68 -4.20 -3.19
#